data_AF-A0A8D2M510-F1
#
_entry.id   AF-A0A8D2M510-F1
#
_cell.length_a   1.000
_cell.length_b   1.000
_cell.length_c   1.000
_cell.angle_alpha   90.00
_cell.angle_beta   90.00
_cell.angle_gamma   90.00
#
_symmetry.space_group_name_H-M   'P 1'
#
loop_
_entity.id
_entity.type
_entity.pdbx_description
1 polymer ?
#
loop_
_entity_poly.entity_id
_entity_poly.type
_entity_poly.pdbx_seq_one_letter_code
_entity_poly.pdbx_strand_id
1 'polypeptide(L)'
;MAASSGEWDLVPAPAPPPVPAPAPTPAPAPTRELELTPAPAFYQGSGDGSGDLKACALVRMRDQMKEKLIEQNTAILAGQENFPDHEMEEHFIQSATEDLERDLEDAAVSLHNRTLALQRAQIVDALRNKLDQDDEDSRLILKTVEDINLLSWMIIDYQQQVHQKEKQLTDIKMERLLQKKYGGDKLQQNHTMEKRQKEKQAYVNVCEADKMLHKIERGRRITTIIQHVFQNIIIASRINWAEDEYLKAIVLHLEKNVVSQ
;
A
#
# COMPACT_ATOMS: atom_id res chain seq x y z
N MET A 1 -25.17 41.50 -33.14
CA MET A 1 -25.27 42.52 -32.08
C MET A 1 -26.04 41.88 -30.94
N ALA A 2 -25.31 41.24 -30.02
CA ALA A 2 -24.96 41.76 -28.70
C ALA A 2 -25.95 41.23 -27.65
N ALA A 3 -25.59 40.11 -27.00
CA ALA A 3 -26.18 39.68 -25.75
C ALA A 3 -25.03 39.50 -24.75
N SER A 4 -25.15 40.28 -23.68
CA SER A 4 -24.16 40.57 -22.65
C SER A 4 -23.87 39.37 -21.78
N SER A 5 -22.59 39.02 -21.64
CA SER A 5 -22.10 38.12 -20.60
C SER A 5 -22.23 38.79 -19.24
N GLY A 6 -23.03 38.18 -18.35
CA GLY A 6 -23.07 38.52 -16.93
C GLY A 6 -22.06 37.66 -16.18
N GLU A 7 -20.94 38.28 -15.84
CA GLU A 7 -19.86 37.74 -15.01
C GLU A 7 -20.29 37.80 -13.55
N TRP A 8 -20.56 36.64 -12.94
CA TRP A 8 -20.83 36.54 -11.51
C TRP A 8 -19.53 36.16 -10.81
N ASP A 9 -18.85 37.18 -10.27
CA ASP A 9 -17.74 37.03 -9.34
C ASP A 9 -18.24 36.33 -8.06
N LEU A 10 -17.98 35.03 -7.95
CA LEU A 10 -18.16 34.27 -6.72
C LEU A 10 -17.01 34.59 -5.77
N VAL A 11 -17.29 35.47 -4.80
CA VAL A 11 -16.43 35.70 -3.64
C VAL A 11 -16.32 34.38 -2.85
N PRO A 12 -15.11 33.86 -2.56
CA PRO A 12 -14.96 32.65 -1.78
C PRO A 12 -15.34 32.90 -0.31
N ALA A 13 -16.14 31.99 0.25
CA ALA A 13 -16.53 32.02 1.65
C ALA A 13 -15.31 31.84 2.59
N PRO A 14 -15.26 32.53 3.74
CA PRO A 14 -14.15 32.41 4.68
C PRO A 14 -14.12 31.02 5.34
N ALA A 15 -12.89 30.49 5.52
CA ALA A 15 -12.65 29.19 6.13
C ALA A 15 -13.06 29.17 7.62
N PRO A 16 -13.59 28.03 8.12
CA PRO A 16 -13.96 27.89 9.52
C PRO A 16 -12.73 27.88 10.44
N PRO A 17 -12.83 28.41 11.67
CA PRO A 17 -11.73 28.42 12.63
C PRO A 17 -11.42 26.99 13.14
N PRO A 18 -10.16 26.72 13.54
CA PRO A 18 -9.74 25.40 14.02
C PRO A 18 -10.37 25.06 15.38
N VAL A 19 -10.78 23.80 15.52
CA VAL A 19 -11.31 23.21 16.76
C VAL A 19 -10.18 23.09 17.80
N PRO A 20 -10.40 23.49 19.06
CA PRO A 20 -9.39 23.34 20.11
C PRO A 20 -9.17 21.87 20.48
N ALA A 21 -7.90 21.50 20.67
CA ALA A 21 -7.48 20.16 21.06
C ALA A 21 -7.94 19.80 22.49
N PRO A 22 -8.29 18.54 22.77
CA PRO A 22 -8.67 18.09 24.11
C PRO A 22 -7.48 18.09 25.07
N ALA A 23 -7.72 18.55 26.30
CA ALA A 23 -6.73 18.55 27.38
C ALA A 23 -6.41 17.11 27.87
N PRO A 24 -5.16 16.83 28.28
CA PRO A 24 -4.76 15.51 28.75
C PRO A 24 -5.35 15.17 30.13
N THR A 25 -5.82 13.93 30.26
CA THR A 25 -6.34 13.31 31.48
C THR A 25 -5.23 13.13 32.53
N PRO A 26 -5.44 13.44 33.83
CA PRO A 26 -4.44 13.21 34.88
C PRO A 26 -4.27 11.72 35.19
N ALA A 27 -3.02 11.28 35.38
CA ALA A 27 -2.66 9.93 35.80
C ALA A 27 -3.06 9.65 37.26
N PRO A 28 -3.42 8.40 37.62
CA PRO A 28 -3.80 8.02 38.98
C PRO A 28 -2.59 7.95 39.92
N ALA A 29 -2.80 8.37 41.17
CA ALA A 29 -1.80 8.36 42.24
C ALA A 29 -1.56 6.94 42.81
N PRO A 30 -0.34 6.62 43.29
CA PRO A 30 0.00 5.29 43.79
C PRO A 30 -0.55 5.00 45.20
N THR A 31 -1.03 3.77 45.37
CA THR A 31 -1.56 3.16 46.59
C THR A 31 -0.48 3.03 47.67
N ARG A 32 -0.79 3.43 48.91
CA ARG A 32 0.06 3.31 50.09
C ARG A 32 0.02 1.89 50.67
N GLU A 33 1.18 1.25 50.77
CA GLU A 33 1.41 0.02 51.55
C GLU A 33 1.40 0.33 53.06
N LEU A 34 0.73 -0.53 53.83
CA LEU A 34 0.69 -0.49 55.29
C LEU A 34 1.79 -1.43 55.84
N GLU A 35 2.84 -0.84 56.43
CA GLU A 35 3.80 -1.58 57.24
C GLU A 35 3.16 -2.04 58.57
N LEU A 36 3.28 -3.33 58.88
CA LEU A 36 3.07 -3.88 60.22
C LEU A 36 4.42 -3.93 60.96
N THR A 37 4.43 -3.36 62.16
CA THR A 37 5.57 -3.37 63.09
C THR A 37 5.73 -4.70 63.83
N PRO A 38 6.96 -5.04 64.32
CA PRO A 38 7.27 -6.34 64.89
C PRO A 38 7.09 -6.41 66.42
N ALA A 39 6.76 -7.59 66.94
CA ALA A 39 6.76 -7.89 68.37
C ALA A 39 8.13 -8.47 68.83
N PRO A 40 8.71 -8.03 69.96
CA PRO A 40 9.91 -8.63 70.52
C PRO A 40 9.62 -9.54 71.71
N ALA A 41 10.45 -10.55 71.94
CA ALA A 41 11.11 -10.76 73.24
C ALA A 41 12.08 -11.96 73.23
N PHE A 42 13.33 -11.62 73.50
CA PHE A 42 14.45 -12.35 74.10
C PHE A 42 14.13 -13.61 74.94
N TYR A 43 15.02 -14.61 74.88
CA TYR A 43 15.97 -14.91 75.97
C TYR A 43 17.20 -15.67 75.44
N GLN A 44 18.39 -15.24 75.89
CA GLN A 44 19.70 -15.75 75.51
C GLN A 44 20.42 -16.30 76.75
N GLY A 45 21.14 -17.41 76.57
CA GLY A 45 22.16 -17.96 77.48
C GLY A 45 21.74 -19.26 78.17
N SER A 46 22.55 -20.32 78.26
CA SER A 46 23.93 -20.59 77.84
C SER A 46 24.26 -22.08 78.05
N GLY A 47 25.16 -22.63 77.21
CA GLY A 47 26.11 -23.70 77.57
C GLY A 47 25.81 -25.14 77.12
N ASP A 48 26.53 -25.64 76.09
CA ASP A 48 27.66 -26.59 76.22
C ASP A 48 28.06 -27.23 74.85
N GLY A 49 29.34 -27.59 74.69
CA GLY A 49 30.16 -27.89 73.50
C GLY A 49 29.75 -29.01 72.53
N SER A 50 28.45 -29.15 72.20
CA SER A 50 27.91 -30.17 71.28
C SER A 50 27.69 -29.66 69.83
N GLY A 51 27.88 -28.36 69.57
CA GLY A 51 27.42 -27.68 68.35
C GLY A 51 28.22 -27.92 67.07
N ASP A 52 29.54 -28.06 67.16
CA ASP A 52 30.41 -28.01 65.96
C ASP A 52 30.30 -29.26 65.06
N LEU A 53 30.09 -30.44 65.66
CA LEU A 53 29.85 -31.68 64.92
C LEU A 53 28.48 -31.68 64.21
N LYS A 54 27.47 -31.01 64.79
CA LYS A 54 26.13 -30.86 64.19
C LYS A 54 26.15 -29.87 63.02
N ALA A 55 26.92 -28.79 63.12
CA ALA A 55 27.07 -27.81 62.05
C ALA A 55 27.70 -28.42 60.77
N CYS A 56 28.75 -29.25 60.91
CA CYS A 56 29.38 -29.92 59.77
C CYS A 56 28.46 -30.95 59.09
N ALA A 57 27.57 -31.61 59.84
CA ALA A 57 26.61 -32.55 59.26
C ALA A 57 25.54 -31.82 58.41
N LEU A 58 25.06 -30.67 58.87
CA LEU A 58 24.07 -29.86 58.15
C LEU A 58 24.63 -29.30 56.84
N VAL A 59 25.90 -28.85 56.85
CA VAL A 59 26.59 -28.36 55.64
C VAL A 59 26.63 -29.42 54.54
N ARG A 60 27.01 -30.67 54.88
CA ARG A 60 27.01 -31.78 53.90
C ARG A 60 25.63 -32.07 53.33
N MET A 61 24.61 -32.06 54.17
CA MET A 61 23.24 -32.35 53.73
C MET A 61 22.71 -31.29 52.76
N ARG A 62 23.00 -30.02 53.04
CA ARG A 62 22.69 -28.90 52.13
C ARG A 62 23.37 -29.08 50.78
N ASP A 63 24.65 -29.44 50.78
CA ASP A 63 25.41 -29.56 49.53
C ASP A 63 24.89 -30.76 48.69
N GLN A 64 24.52 -31.86 49.34
CA GLN A 64 23.85 -33.00 48.69
C GLN A 64 22.47 -32.64 48.11
N MET A 65 21.66 -31.86 48.83
CA MET A 65 20.37 -31.39 48.32
C MET A 65 20.55 -30.47 47.11
N LYS A 66 21.57 -29.60 47.13
CA LYS A 66 21.88 -28.70 46.02
C LYS A 66 22.30 -29.48 44.78
N GLU A 67 23.13 -30.51 44.95
CA GLU A 67 23.57 -31.36 43.84
C GLU A 67 22.41 -32.15 43.23
N LYS A 68 21.51 -32.71 44.07
CA LYS A 68 20.30 -33.37 43.59
C LYS A 68 19.35 -32.43 42.85
N LEU A 69 19.24 -31.18 43.29
CA LEU A 69 18.44 -30.16 42.61
C LEU A 69 19.00 -29.86 41.21
N ILE A 70 20.32 -29.74 41.09
CA ILE A 70 20.98 -29.45 39.81
C ILE A 70 20.84 -30.64 38.85
N GLU A 71 21.01 -31.87 39.35
CA GLU A 71 20.86 -33.10 38.54
C GLU A 71 19.43 -33.24 37.99
N GLN A 72 18.41 -32.99 38.81
CA GLN A 72 17.01 -33.00 38.37
C GLN A 72 16.69 -31.89 37.36
N ASN A 73 17.19 -30.67 37.60
CA ASN A 73 16.97 -29.56 36.70
C ASN A 73 17.65 -29.80 35.34
N THR A 74 18.83 -30.41 35.34
CA THR A 74 19.54 -30.81 34.10
C THR A 74 18.79 -31.92 33.37
N ALA A 75 18.19 -32.89 34.07
CA ALA A 75 17.38 -33.95 33.46
C ALA A 75 16.10 -33.40 32.81
N ILE A 76 15.46 -32.40 33.43
CA ILE A 76 14.29 -31.71 32.86
C ILE A 76 14.68 -30.95 31.60
N LEU A 77 15.78 -30.20 31.64
CA LEU A 77 16.28 -29.44 30.49
C LEU A 77 16.76 -30.36 29.35
N ALA A 78 17.35 -31.51 29.66
CA ALA A 78 17.78 -32.49 28.66
C ALA A 78 16.61 -33.30 28.07
N GLY A 79 15.50 -33.46 28.81
CA GLY A 79 14.26 -34.07 28.32
C GLY A 79 13.38 -33.12 27.49
N GLN A 80 13.74 -31.83 27.40
CA GLN A 80 13.10 -30.84 26.55
C GLN A 80 13.59 -30.97 25.09
N GLU A 81 13.41 -32.16 24.52
CA GLU A 81 13.56 -32.38 23.08
C GLU A 81 12.21 -32.01 22.43
N ASN A 82 12.19 -31.02 21.53
CA ASN A 82 10.99 -30.56 20.83
C ASN A 82 10.46 -31.69 19.94
N PHE A 83 9.53 -32.50 20.46
CA PHE A 83 8.82 -33.52 19.68
C PHE A 83 7.82 -32.82 18.74
N PRO A 84 7.84 -33.09 17.42
CA PRO A 84 6.90 -32.50 16.46
C PRO A 84 5.43 -32.90 16.70
N ASP A 85 5.19 -33.98 17.44
CA ASP A 85 3.84 -34.37 17.91
C ASP A 85 3.27 -33.34 18.89
N HIS A 86 4.13 -32.68 19.68
CA HIS A 86 3.72 -31.64 20.62
C HIS A 86 3.29 -30.36 19.89
N GLU A 87 3.98 -29.98 18.82
CA GLU A 87 3.60 -28.81 17.99
C GLU A 87 2.27 -29.05 17.24
N MET A 88 2.00 -30.30 16.80
CA MET A 88 0.72 -30.66 16.17
C MET A 88 -0.44 -30.65 17.16
N GLU A 89 -0.22 -31.18 18.37
CA GLU A 89 -1.18 -31.15 19.46
C GLU A 89 -1.42 -29.72 19.97
N GLU A 90 -0.38 -28.89 20.04
CA GLU A 90 -0.49 -27.47 20.41
C GLU A 90 -1.31 -26.68 19.38
N HIS A 91 -1.07 -26.87 18.08
CA HIS A 91 -1.88 -26.24 17.04
C HIS A 91 -3.34 -26.75 17.06
N PHE A 92 -3.56 -28.03 17.35
CA PHE A 92 -4.91 -28.58 17.52
C PHE A 92 -5.62 -27.96 18.72
N ILE A 93 -4.96 -27.88 19.88
CA ILE A 93 -5.47 -27.22 21.09
C ILE A 93 -5.74 -25.75 20.80
N GLN A 94 -4.86 -25.05 20.09
CA GLN A 94 -5.03 -23.66 19.72
C GLN A 94 -6.26 -23.47 18.82
N SER A 95 -6.41 -24.29 17.77
CA SER A 95 -7.59 -24.25 16.90
C SER A 95 -8.89 -24.58 17.65
N ALA A 96 -8.87 -25.56 18.56
CA ALA A 96 -10.01 -25.92 19.39
C ALA A 96 -10.35 -24.80 20.39
N THR A 97 -9.35 -24.07 20.88
CA THR A 97 -9.54 -22.91 21.75
C THR A 97 -10.16 -21.75 20.97
N GLU A 98 -9.65 -21.44 19.78
CA GLU A 98 -10.20 -20.41 18.90
C GLU A 98 -11.65 -20.72 18.49
N ASP A 99 -11.97 -21.98 18.22
CA ASP A 99 -13.34 -22.42 17.92
C ASP A 99 -14.25 -22.29 19.15
N LEU A 100 -13.80 -22.68 20.35
CA LEU A 100 -14.54 -22.50 21.59
C LEU A 100 -14.74 -21.02 21.96
N GLU A 101 -13.75 -20.17 21.71
CA GLU A 101 -13.86 -18.72 21.89
C GLU A 101 -14.93 -18.14 20.95
N ARG A 102 -14.93 -18.56 19.69
CA ARG A 102 -15.96 -18.15 18.72
C ARG A 102 -17.35 -18.62 19.12
N ASP A 103 -17.48 -19.87 19.57
CA ASP A 103 -18.75 -20.43 20.06
C ASP A 103 -19.24 -19.70 21.31
N LEU A 104 -18.32 -19.32 22.21
CA LEU A 104 -18.63 -18.54 23.39
C LEU A 104 -19.09 -17.12 23.02
N GLU A 105 -18.42 -16.47 22.09
CA GLU A 105 -18.81 -15.15 21.57
C GLU A 105 -20.19 -15.19 20.91
N ASP A 106 -20.45 -16.19 20.06
CA ASP A 106 -21.76 -16.36 19.42
C ASP A 106 -22.87 -16.63 20.46
N ALA A 107 -22.60 -17.51 21.44
CA ALA A 107 -23.52 -17.77 22.53
C ALA A 107 -23.80 -16.51 23.38
N ALA A 108 -22.77 -15.70 23.65
CA ALA A 108 -22.91 -14.45 24.38
C ALA A 108 -23.76 -13.41 23.61
N VAL A 109 -23.50 -13.23 22.31
CA VAL A 109 -24.29 -12.36 21.43
C VAL A 109 -25.74 -12.85 21.35
N SER A 110 -25.94 -14.17 21.22
CA SER A 110 -27.26 -14.80 21.20
C SER A 110 -28.04 -14.57 22.50
N LEU A 111 -27.40 -14.74 23.66
CA LEU A 111 -28.01 -14.47 24.96
C LEU A 111 -28.37 -12.99 25.11
N HIS A 112 -27.48 -12.08 24.71
CA HIS A 112 -27.74 -10.64 24.74
C HIS A 112 -28.96 -10.28 23.86
N ASN A 113 -29.02 -10.78 22.63
CA ASN A 113 -30.13 -10.55 21.71
C ASN A 113 -31.46 -11.08 22.25
N ARG A 114 -31.47 -12.27 22.84
CA ARG A 114 -32.67 -12.86 23.48
C ARG A 114 -33.13 -12.02 24.67
N THR A 115 -32.21 -11.57 25.50
CA THR A 115 -32.50 -10.71 26.65
C THR A 115 -33.08 -9.38 26.20
N LEU A 116 -32.48 -8.75 25.18
CA LEU A 116 -32.96 -7.50 24.60
C LEU A 116 -34.36 -7.65 23.99
N ALA A 117 -34.61 -8.76 23.28
CA ALA A 117 -35.93 -9.04 22.71
C ALA A 117 -37.00 -9.20 23.81
N LEU A 118 -36.67 -9.89 24.90
CA LEU A 118 -37.56 -10.04 26.05
C LEU A 118 -37.84 -8.69 26.73
N GLN A 119 -36.81 -7.88 26.98
CA GLN A 119 -36.96 -6.55 27.56
C GLN A 119 -37.84 -5.65 26.69
N ARG A 120 -37.64 -5.65 25.37
CA ARG A 120 -38.49 -4.91 24.43
C ARG A 120 -39.93 -5.38 24.48
N ALA A 121 -40.17 -6.70 24.52
CA ALA A 121 -41.52 -7.25 24.61
C ALA A 121 -42.22 -6.83 25.91
N GLN A 122 -41.51 -6.86 27.04
CA GLN A 122 -42.02 -6.41 28.35
C GLN A 122 -42.36 -4.91 28.36
N ILE A 123 -41.50 -4.07 27.77
CA ILE A 123 -41.76 -2.63 27.67
C ILE A 123 -42.98 -2.36 26.79
N VAL A 124 -43.08 -3.01 25.63
CA VAL A 124 -44.23 -2.86 24.72
C VAL A 124 -45.53 -3.31 25.39
N ASP A 125 -45.49 -4.40 26.14
CA ASP A 125 -46.65 -4.89 26.90
C ASP A 125 -47.07 -3.89 28.00
N ALA A 126 -46.11 -3.39 28.79
CA ALA A 126 -46.36 -2.37 29.79
C ALA A 126 -46.90 -1.06 29.18
N LEU A 127 -46.38 -0.64 28.02
CA LEU A 127 -46.87 0.52 27.29
C LEU A 127 -48.30 0.32 26.79
N ARG A 128 -48.63 -0.86 26.23
CA ARG A 128 -50.00 -1.18 25.80
C ARG A 128 -50.99 -1.10 26.96
N ASN A 129 -50.65 -1.73 28.09
CA ASN A 129 -51.47 -1.70 29.31
C ASN A 129 -51.65 -0.27 29.85
N LYS A 130 -50.69 0.63 29.58
CA LYS A 130 -50.82 2.05 29.88
C LYS A 130 -51.75 2.76 28.90
N LEU A 131 -51.57 2.60 27.60
CA LEU A 131 -52.44 3.23 26.59
C LEU A 131 -53.93 2.83 26.76
N ASP A 132 -54.23 1.64 27.25
CA ASP A 132 -55.59 1.20 27.54
C ASP A 132 -56.28 1.99 28.67
N GLN A 133 -55.54 2.77 29.46
CA GLN A 133 -56.07 3.56 30.58
C GLN A 133 -56.72 4.89 30.11
N ASP A 134 -56.52 5.31 28.85
CA ASP A 134 -57.03 6.54 28.20
C ASP A 134 -56.97 7.80 29.10
N ASP A 135 -55.92 7.91 29.90
CA ASP A 135 -55.61 9.10 30.69
C ASP A 135 -54.80 10.12 29.86
N GLU A 136 -54.63 11.33 30.40
CA GLU A 136 -53.84 12.37 29.73
C GLU A 136 -52.39 11.93 29.48
N ASP A 137 -51.81 11.13 30.38
CA ASP A 137 -50.47 10.54 30.21
C ASP A 137 -50.44 9.57 29.01
N SER A 138 -51.47 8.75 28.82
CA SER A 138 -51.62 7.85 27.66
C SER A 138 -51.66 8.62 26.34
N ARG A 139 -52.34 9.77 26.30
CA ARG A 139 -52.39 10.64 25.11
C ARG A 139 -51.03 11.24 24.79
N LEU A 140 -50.29 11.69 25.81
CA LEU A 140 -48.93 12.21 25.65
C LEU A 140 -47.95 11.13 25.17
N ILE A 141 -48.06 9.92 25.71
CA ILE A 141 -47.26 8.77 25.28
C ILE A 141 -47.57 8.44 23.82
N LEU A 142 -48.85 8.35 23.43
CA LEU A 142 -49.25 8.06 22.06
C LEU A 142 -48.69 9.07 21.07
N LYS A 143 -48.87 10.37 21.35
CA LYS A 143 -48.33 11.45 20.50
C LYS A 143 -46.81 11.35 20.35
N THR A 144 -46.12 11.06 21.44
CA THR A 144 -44.66 10.91 21.43
C THR A 144 -44.24 9.71 20.56
N VAL A 145 -44.96 8.59 20.64
CA VAL A 145 -44.70 7.40 19.79
C VAL A 145 -44.97 7.71 18.31
N GLU A 146 -46.02 8.47 18.00
CA GLU A 146 -46.32 8.93 16.64
C GLU A 146 -45.18 9.80 16.08
N ASP A 147 -44.71 10.77 16.86
CA ASP A 147 -43.59 11.64 16.49
C ASP A 147 -42.29 10.85 16.28
N ILE A 148 -41.99 9.88 17.16
CA ILE A 148 -40.84 8.98 17.02
C ILE A 148 -40.96 8.12 15.75
N ASN A 149 -42.15 7.63 15.45
CA ASN A 149 -42.38 6.81 14.27
C ASN A 149 -42.19 7.62 12.98
N LEU A 150 -42.71 8.85 12.94
CA LEU A 150 -42.49 9.77 11.82
C LEU A 150 -41.00 10.06 11.61
N LEU A 151 -40.26 10.34 12.69
CA LEU A 151 -38.82 10.56 12.63
C LEU A 151 -38.07 9.32 12.14
N SER A 152 -38.44 8.14 12.63
CA SER A 152 -37.85 6.86 12.22
C SER A 152 -38.07 6.61 10.73
N TRP A 153 -39.28 6.90 10.22
CA TRP A 153 -39.59 6.78 8.79
C TRP A 153 -38.73 7.74 7.95
N MET A 154 -38.61 9.00 8.36
CA MET A 154 -37.73 9.97 7.69
C MET A 154 -36.26 9.51 7.68
N ILE A 155 -35.76 8.99 8.81
CA ILE A 155 -34.39 8.46 8.90
C ILE A 155 -34.19 7.30 7.91
N ILE A 156 -35.13 6.36 7.83
CA ILE A 156 -35.05 5.23 6.90
C ILE A 156 -35.04 5.73 5.45
N ASP A 157 -35.90 6.68 5.10
CA ASP A 157 -35.93 7.27 3.76
C ASP A 157 -34.59 7.93 3.41
N TYR A 158 -34.04 8.76 4.30
CA TYR A 158 -32.73 9.36 4.10
C TYR A 158 -31.61 8.32 3.98
N GLN A 159 -31.62 7.28 4.81
CA GLN A 159 -30.66 6.19 4.72
C GLN A 159 -30.76 5.47 3.37
N GLN A 160 -31.97 5.22 2.87
CA GLN A 160 -32.18 4.59 1.57
C GLN A 160 -31.63 5.47 0.44
N GLN A 161 -31.86 6.79 0.50
CA GLN A 161 -31.30 7.74 -0.46
C GLN A 161 -29.75 7.74 -0.42
N VAL A 162 -29.14 7.70 0.77
CA VAL A 162 -27.67 7.61 0.92
C VAL A 162 -27.14 6.33 0.27
N HIS A 163 -27.72 5.17 0.58
CA HIS A 163 -27.29 3.90 -0.02
C HIS A 163 -27.40 3.91 -1.55
N GLN A 164 -28.47 4.51 -2.10
CA GLN A 164 -28.62 4.65 -3.54
C GLN A 164 -27.49 5.50 -4.16
N LYS A 165 -27.14 6.62 -3.52
CA LYS A 165 -26.05 7.50 -3.96
C LYS A 165 -24.69 6.84 -3.84
N GLU A 166 -24.44 6.10 -2.77
CA GLU A 166 -23.21 5.32 -2.58
C GLU A 166 -23.03 4.25 -3.64
N LYS A 167 -24.13 3.57 -4.02
CA LYS A 167 -24.13 2.61 -5.12
C LYS A 167 -23.77 3.29 -6.44
N GLN A 168 -24.43 4.41 -6.77
CA GLN A 168 -24.11 5.20 -7.97
C GLN A 168 -22.64 5.66 -7.98
N LEU A 169 -22.11 6.09 -6.85
CA LEU A 169 -20.72 6.49 -6.71
C LEU A 169 -19.75 5.32 -6.95
N THR A 170 -20.11 4.13 -6.45
CA THR A 170 -19.32 2.91 -6.64
C THR A 170 -19.30 2.49 -8.10
N ASP A 171 -20.45 2.55 -8.79
CA ASP A 171 -20.55 2.24 -10.22
C ASP A 171 -19.70 3.21 -11.07
N ILE A 172 -19.77 4.52 -10.79
CA ILE A 172 -18.93 5.54 -11.46
C ILE A 172 -17.44 5.29 -11.20
N LYS A 173 -17.05 4.91 -9.97
CA LYS A 173 -15.65 4.58 -9.64
C LYS A 173 -15.18 3.37 -10.45
N MET A 174 -16.01 2.34 -10.61
CA MET A 174 -15.69 1.17 -11.42
C MET A 174 -15.54 1.53 -12.90
N GLU A 175 -16.46 2.30 -13.46
CA GLU A 175 -16.39 2.74 -14.86
C GLU A 175 -15.12 3.57 -15.12
N ARG A 176 -14.77 4.49 -14.22
CA ARG A 176 -13.53 5.27 -14.30
C ARG A 176 -12.29 4.39 -14.29
N LEU A 177 -12.25 3.35 -13.44
CA LEU A 177 -11.13 2.43 -13.38
C LEU A 177 -10.97 1.62 -14.68
N LEU A 178 -12.08 1.12 -15.23
CA LEU A 178 -12.10 0.42 -16.51
C LEU A 178 -11.61 1.33 -17.65
N GLN A 179 -12.11 2.56 -17.70
CA GLN A 179 -11.71 3.54 -18.70
C GLN A 179 -10.23 3.91 -18.58
N LYS A 180 -9.71 4.08 -17.35
CA LYS A 180 -8.29 4.35 -17.11
C LYS A 180 -7.41 3.21 -17.61
N LYS A 181 -7.81 1.95 -17.35
CA LYS A 181 -7.09 0.77 -17.83
C LYS A 181 -7.08 0.73 -19.35
N TYR A 182 -8.24 0.83 -19.98
CA TYR A 182 -8.37 0.83 -21.44
C TYR A 182 -7.59 1.98 -22.10
N GLY A 183 -7.63 3.18 -21.52
CA GLY A 183 -6.86 4.33 -21.99
C GLY A 183 -5.35 4.10 -21.91
N GLY A 184 -4.86 3.50 -20.82
CA GLY A 184 -3.46 3.09 -20.66
C GLY A 184 -3.03 2.07 -21.71
N ASP A 185 -3.82 1.01 -21.89
CA ASP A 185 -3.54 -0.05 -22.87
C ASP A 185 -3.49 0.50 -24.31
N LYS A 186 -4.44 1.37 -24.66
CA LYS A 186 -4.49 2.03 -25.97
C LYS A 186 -3.31 2.98 -26.19
N LEU A 187 -2.90 3.72 -25.16
CA LEU A 187 -1.73 4.59 -25.24
C LEU A 187 -0.44 3.78 -25.45
N GLN A 188 -0.29 2.66 -24.74
CA GLN A 188 0.83 1.74 -24.90
C GLN A 188 0.86 1.13 -26.31
N GLN A 189 -0.31 0.74 -26.84
CA GLN A 189 -0.44 0.27 -28.21
C GLN A 189 -0.01 1.34 -29.21
N ASN A 190 -0.50 2.57 -29.06
CA ASN A 190 -0.13 3.70 -29.92
C ASN A 190 1.37 3.97 -29.90
N HIS A 191 2.00 3.99 -28.72
CA HIS A 191 3.44 4.18 -28.60
C HIS A 191 4.21 3.06 -29.33
N THR A 192 3.77 1.80 -29.20
CA THR A 192 4.40 0.66 -29.88
C THR A 192 4.29 0.79 -31.40
N MET A 193 3.12 1.17 -31.89
CA MET A 193 2.86 1.37 -33.31
C MET A 193 3.67 2.55 -33.87
N GLU A 194 3.74 3.66 -33.14
CA GLU A 194 4.52 4.84 -33.52
C GLU A 194 6.01 4.52 -33.60
N LYS A 195 6.55 3.77 -32.62
CA LYS A 195 7.96 3.33 -32.65
C LYS A 195 8.24 2.48 -33.89
N ARG A 196 7.40 1.48 -34.18
CA ARG A 196 7.53 0.65 -35.39
C ARG A 196 7.45 1.48 -36.67
N GLN A 197 6.60 2.49 -36.71
CA GLN A 197 6.48 3.38 -37.86
C GLN A 197 7.72 4.24 -38.05
N LYS A 198 8.28 4.81 -36.97
CA LYS A 198 9.53 5.57 -37.01
C LYS A 198 10.70 4.69 -37.48
N GLU A 199 10.80 3.45 -37.00
CA GLU A 199 11.81 2.49 -37.44
C GLU A 199 11.68 2.17 -38.94
N LYS A 200 10.46 1.92 -39.44
CA LYS A 200 10.20 1.72 -40.87
C LYS A 200 10.57 2.95 -41.70
N GLN A 201 10.20 4.14 -41.24
CA GLN A 201 10.55 5.39 -41.93
C GLN A 201 12.06 5.60 -41.99
N ALA A 202 12.77 5.35 -40.89
CA ALA A 202 14.22 5.44 -40.84
C ALA A 202 14.88 4.47 -41.83
N TYR A 203 14.40 3.22 -41.89
CA TYR A 203 14.88 2.23 -42.85
C TYR A 203 14.67 2.68 -44.31
N VAL A 204 13.48 3.18 -44.66
CA VAL A 204 13.19 3.68 -46.01
C VAL A 204 14.11 4.85 -46.36
N ASN A 205 14.27 5.82 -45.45
CA ASN A 205 15.15 6.97 -45.66
C ASN A 205 16.61 6.54 -45.89
N VAL A 206 17.12 5.57 -45.11
CA VAL A 206 18.48 5.02 -45.31
C VAL A 206 18.60 4.34 -46.67
N CYS A 207 17.61 3.53 -47.07
CA CYS A 207 17.60 2.87 -48.38
C CYS A 207 17.56 3.88 -49.54
N GLU A 208 16.81 4.97 -49.41
CA GLU A 208 16.74 6.04 -50.41
C GLU A 208 18.06 6.82 -50.49
N ALA A 209 18.69 7.13 -49.34
CA ALA A 209 19.99 7.77 -49.29
C ALA A 209 21.08 6.91 -49.94
N ASP A 210 21.10 5.61 -49.66
CA ASP A 210 22.05 4.66 -50.27
C ASP A 210 21.89 4.59 -51.80
N LYS A 211 20.65 4.55 -52.31
CA LYS A 211 20.36 4.63 -53.75
C LYS A 211 20.87 5.92 -54.36
N MET A 212 20.76 7.05 -53.66
CA MET A 212 21.27 8.34 -54.12
C MET A 212 22.81 8.36 -54.15
N LEU A 213 23.46 7.88 -53.08
CA LEU A 213 24.91 7.75 -53.03
C LEU A 213 25.45 6.87 -54.16
N HIS A 214 24.79 5.73 -54.43
CA HIS A 214 25.18 4.86 -55.55
C HIS A 214 25.06 5.57 -56.91
N LYS A 215 24.04 6.42 -57.12
CA LYS A 215 23.90 7.20 -58.37
C LYS A 215 25.03 8.23 -58.51
N ILE A 216 25.37 8.93 -57.42
CA ILE A 216 26.46 9.93 -57.42
C ILE A 216 27.80 9.24 -57.67
N GLU A 217 28.08 8.14 -56.98
CA GLU A 217 29.33 7.39 -57.15
C GLU A 217 29.48 6.85 -58.58
N ARG A 218 28.38 6.38 -59.19
CA ARG A 218 28.38 6.02 -60.61
C ARG A 218 28.70 7.21 -61.50
N GLY A 219 28.08 8.37 -61.26
CA GLY A 219 28.35 9.61 -61.99
C GLY A 219 29.82 10.03 -61.88
N ARG A 220 30.37 10.00 -60.67
CA ARG A 220 31.78 10.29 -60.39
C ARG A 220 32.72 9.39 -61.20
N ARG A 221 32.48 8.07 -61.20
CA ARG A 221 33.27 7.10 -61.98
C ARG A 221 33.25 7.40 -63.48
N ILE A 222 32.08 7.70 -64.05
CA ILE A 222 31.96 8.02 -65.48
C ILE A 222 32.75 9.29 -65.81
N THR A 223 32.61 10.33 -64.99
CA THR A 223 33.36 11.59 -65.18
C THR A 223 34.87 11.36 -65.14
N THR A 224 35.37 10.57 -64.19
CA THR A 224 36.80 10.22 -64.11
C THR A 224 37.28 9.49 -65.36
N ILE A 225 36.50 8.53 -65.89
CA ILE A 225 36.85 7.83 -67.14
C ILE A 225 36.91 8.83 -68.30
N ILE A 226 35.91 9.70 -68.44
CA ILE A 226 35.85 10.72 -69.49
C ILE A 226 37.05 11.67 -69.39
N GLN A 227 37.41 12.12 -68.19
CA GLN A 227 38.57 12.96 -67.94
C GLN A 227 39.86 12.28 -68.40
N HIS A 228 40.10 11.01 -68.01
CA HIS A 228 41.27 10.25 -68.45
C HIS A 228 41.32 10.08 -69.97
N VAL A 229 40.19 9.81 -70.62
CA VAL A 229 40.12 9.70 -72.09
C VAL A 229 40.49 11.03 -72.76
N PHE A 230 39.95 12.15 -72.30
CA PHE A 230 40.30 13.47 -72.85
C PHE A 230 41.76 13.83 -72.64
N GLN A 231 42.32 13.57 -71.46
CA GLN A 231 43.76 13.75 -71.20
C GLN A 231 44.60 12.95 -72.19
N ASN A 232 44.30 11.66 -72.37
CA ASN A 232 45.02 10.80 -73.29
C ASN A 232 44.94 11.29 -74.75
N ILE A 233 43.78 11.77 -75.20
CA ILE A 233 43.60 12.32 -76.55
C ILE A 233 44.45 13.58 -76.75
N ILE A 234 44.43 14.51 -75.79
CA ILE A 234 45.22 15.76 -75.88
C ILE A 234 46.72 15.44 -75.96
N ILE A 235 47.20 14.52 -75.10
CA ILE A 235 48.60 14.09 -75.09
C ILE A 235 48.98 13.37 -76.40
N ALA A 236 48.12 12.50 -76.92
CA ALA A 236 48.38 11.74 -78.15
C ALA A 236 48.32 12.59 -79.43
N SER A 237 47.61 13.72 -79.41
CA SER A 237 47.42 14.60 -80.58
C SER A 237 48.68 15.38 -80.99
N ARG A 238 49.81 15.24 -80.26
CA ARG A 238 51.11 15.90 -80.54
C ARG A 238 51.04 17.44 -80.70
N ILE A 239 50.00 18.07 -80.16
CA ILE A 239 49.91 19.52 -80.01
C ILE A 239 50.80 19.91 -78.82
N ASN A 240 51.62 20.96 -78.94
CA ASN A 240 52.48 21.46 -77.86
C ASN A 240 51.67 22.14 -76.75
N TRP A 241 50.86 21.37 -76.04
CA TRP A 241 49.95 21.83 -74.99
C TRP A 241 50.65 22.46 -73.78
N ALA A 242 51.98 22.29 -73.65
CA ALA A 242 52.78 22.93 -72.62
C ALA A 242 53.19 24.37 -72.97
N GLU A 243 53.17 24.74 -74.26
CA GLU A 243 53.48 26.09 -74.74
C GLU A 243 52.25 27.00 -74.75
N ASP A 244 51.06 26.43 -74.98
CA ASP A 244 49.79 27.15 -74.88
C ASP A 244 49.31 27.20 -73.43
N GLU A 245 49.27 28.41 -72.87
CA GLU A 245 48.86 28.68 -71.50
C GLU A 245 47.41 28.26 -71.21
N TYR A 246 46.52 28.35 -72.21
CA TYR A 246 45.14 27.91 -72.09
C TYR A 246 45.01 26.39 -72.04
N LEU A 247 45.73 25.69 -72.93
CA LEU A 247 45.66 24.22 -73.00
C LEU A 247 46.34 23.56 -71.79
N LYS A 248 47.43 24.16 -71.31
CA LYS A 248 48.10 23.76 -70.06
C LYS A 248 47.17 23.89 -68.85
N ALA A 249 46.41 24.98 -68.74
CA ALA A 249 45.45 25.18 -67.66
C ALA A 249 44.33 24.13 -67.67
N ILE A 250 43.83 23.76 -68.86
CA ILE A 250 42.77 22.76 -69.02
C ILE A 250 43.25 21.36 -68.61
N VAL A 251 44.43 20.94 -69.06
CA VAL A 251 44.98 19.62 -68.72
C VAL A 251 45.26 19.50 -67.21
N LEU A 252 45.87 20.53 -66.60
CA LEU A 252 46.12 20.57 -65.15
C LEU A 252 44.83 20.60 -64.33
N HIS A 253 43.78 21.27 -64.82
CA HIS A 253 42.47 21.27 -64.17
C HIS A 253 41.81 19.89 -64.24
N LEU A 254 41.93 19.19 -65.37
CA LEU A 254 41.46 17.81 -65.51
C LEU A 254 42.21 16.84 -64.58
N GLU A 255 43.49 17.09 -64.32
CA GLU A 255 44.31 16.27 -63.40
C GLU A 255 43.96 16.49 -61.92
N LYS A 256 43.78 17.75 -61.48
CA LYS A 256 43.47 18.07 -60.08
C LYS A 256 42.13 17.50 -59.59
N ASN A 257 41.16 17.35 -60.49
CA ASN A 257 39.84 16.83 -60.15
C ASN A 257 39.82 15.29 -59.91
N VAL A 258 40.94 14.59 -60.12
CA VAL A 258 41.09 13.14 -59.87
C VAL A 258 41.57 12.84 -58.44
N VAL A 259 42.18 13.81 -57.74
CA VAL A 259 42.95 13.57 -56.49
C VAL A 259 42.20 13.95 -55.20
N SER A 260 41.02 14.56 -55.29
CA SER A 260 40.17 14.75 -54.10
C SER A 260 39.43 13.45 -53.75
N GLN A 261 40.19 12.50 -53.19
CA GLN A 261 39.70 11.32 -52.47
C GLN A 261 39.10 11.72 -51.12
#